data_AF-A0A845AHS3-F1
#
_entry.id   AF-A0A845AHS3-F1
#
_cell.length_a   1.000
_cell.length_b   1.000
_cell.length_c   1.000
_cell.angle_alpha   90.00
_cell.angle_beta   90.00
_cell.angle_gamma   90.00
#
_symmetry.space_group_name_H-M   'P 1'
#
loop_
_entity.id
_entity.type
_entity.pdbx_description
1 polymer ?
#
loop_
_entity_poly.entity_id
_entity_poly.type
_entity_poly.pdbx_seq_one_letter_code
_entity_poly.pdbx_strand_id
1 'polypeptide(L)'
;MERILTLTQFTPAEAERITGATTVTQRDWRRRGILTKRGEGHARYDLFDLSEMMALKLLSERGISLDDAATVADWCAMGIGYRALLWVNAYEGDHLRTNEARGLPEQILELGEQEVALLRKAANEARVQLPEGLESRARWGDKGSWLAQQVYREKFKTGVVPGELFIWWANGDHLFHDSFDQARGDMTTDDERLAGPALLLDLQSLASALLTKSGRALVHVEFPDLPEKPDA
;
A
#
# COMPACT_ATOMS: atom_id res chain seq x y z
N MET A 1 13.59 -13.82 15.68
CA MET A 1 13.54 -12.47 16.24
C MET A 1 12.10 -12.12 16.48
N GLU A 2 11.80 -11.71 17.71
CA GLU A 2 10.47 -11.23 18.07
C GLU A 2 10.30 -9.81 17.51
N ARG A 3 9.12 -9.53 16.98
CA ARG A 3 8.75 -8.21 16.47
C ARG A 3 7.29 -7.99 16.78
N ILE A 4 6.93 -6.76 17.06
CA ILE A 4 5.54 -6.38 17.30
C ILE A 4 5.16 -5.37 16.24
N LEU A 5 4.18 -5.74 15.40
CA LEU A 5 3.64 -4.89 14.36
C LEU A 5 2.18 -4.59 14.71
N THR A 6 1.90 -3.33 15.02
CA THR A 6 0.55 -2.91 15.42
C THR A 6 -0.04 -1.99 14.37
N LEU A 7 -1.14 -2.41 13.74
CA LEU A 7 -1.86 -1.57 12.79
C LEU A 7 -2.60 -0.44 13.51
N THR A 8 -2.32 0.80 13.10
CA THR A 8 -2.98 1.99 13.61
C THR A 8 -4.49 1.92 13.39
N GLN A 9 -5.25 2.17 14.45
CA GLN A 9 -6.71 2.21 14.40
C GLN A 9 -7.22 3.63 14.19
N PHE A 10 -8.16 3.78 13.27
CA PHE A 10 -8.82 5.01 12.89
C PHE A 10 -10.30 4.95 13.29
N THR A 11 -10.81 6.08 13.77
CA THR A 11 -12.23 6.29 14.07
C THR A 11 -13.06 6.46 12.80
N PRO A 12 -14.40 6.36 12.87
CA PRO A 12 -15.26 6.60 11.71
C PRO A 12 -15.12 8.00 11.10
N ALA A 13 -14.89 9.02 11.92
CA ALA A 13 -14.68 10.38 11.45
C ALA A 13 -13.33 10.52 10.70
N GLU A 14 -12.27 9.89 11.21
CA GLU A 14 -10.99 9.83 10.50
C GLU A 14 -11.11 9.06 9.19
N ALA A 15 -11.79 7.91 9.20
CA ALA A 15 -12.02 7.11 8.00
C ALA A 15 -12.80 7.88 6.93
N GLU A 16 -13.81 8.66 7.33
CA GLU A 16 -14.56 9.53 6.41
C GLU A 16 -13.65 10.58 5.77
N ARG A 17 -12.83 11.26 6.58
CA ARG A 17 -11.86 12.26 6.09
C ARG A 17 -10.82 11.66 5.14
N ILE A 18 -10.36 10.43 5.41
CA ILE A 18 -9.33 9.75 4.62
C ILE A 18 -9.89 9.24 3.29
N THR A 19 -11.04 8.57 3.34
CA THR A 19 -11.58 7.78 2.22
C THR A 19 -12.65 8.51 1.43
N GLY A 20 -13.28 9.54 2.01
CA GLY A 20 -14.47 10.20 1.46
C GLY A 20 -15.77 9.40 1.66
N ALA A 21 -15.72 8.21 2.28
CA ALA A 21 -16.92 7.46 2.62
C ALA A 21 -17.54 7.99 3.92
N THR A 22 -18.72 8.61 3.82
CA THR A 22 -19.41 9.20 4.99
C THR A 22 -19.65 8.16 6.09
N THR A 23 -19.71 8.55 7.36
CA THR A 23 -20.06 7.63 8.46
C THR A 23 -21.41 6.92 8.27
N VAL A 24 -22.35 7.52 7.53
CA VAL A 24 -23.61 6.88 7.13
C VAL A 24 -23.35 5.79 6.09
N THR A 25 -22.57 6.09 5.05
CA THR A 25 -22.13 5.14 4.02
C THR A 25 -21.38 3.96 4.64
N GLN A 26 -20.40 4.22 5.50
CA GLN A 26 -19.64 3.20 6.22
C GLN A 26 -20.56 2.25 7.01
N ARG A 27 -21.55 2.81 7.72
CA ARG A 27 -22.52 2.03 8.49
C ARG A 27 -23.41 1.17 7.60
N ASP A 28 -23.86 1.71 6.47
CA ASP A 28 -24.67 0.97 5.51
C ASP A 28 -23.88 -0.19 4.90
N TRP A 29 -22.64 0.05 4.47
CA TRP A 29 -21.76 -0.99 3.93
C TRP A 29 -21.49 -2.11 4.95
N ARG A 30 -21.24 -1.78 6.23
CA ARG A 30 -21.13 -2.79 7.31
C ARG A 30 -22.44 -3.54 7.55
N ARG A 31 -23.60 -2.86 7.45
CA ARG A 31 -24.92 -3.49 7.63
C ARG A 31 -25.19 -4.51 6.53
N ARG A 32 -24.80 -4.19 5.29
CA ARG A 32 -24.88 -5.08 4.12
C ARG A 32 -23.86 -6.22 4.15
N GLY A 33 -22.89 -6.17 5.06
CA GLY A 33 -21.84 -7.19 5.17
C GLY A 33 -20.73 -7.04 4.13
N ILE A 34 -20.64 -5.88 3.46
CA ILE A 34 -19.57 -5.57 2.52
C ILE A 34 -18.28 -5.32 3.28
N LEU A 35 -18.31 -4.37 4.22
CA LEU A 35 -17.18 -4.15 5.12
C LEU A 35 -17.21 -5.15 6.27
N THR A 36 -16.06 -5.76 6.55
CA THR A 36 -15.89 -6.71 7.66
C THR A 36 -16.26 -6.06 8.99
N LYS A 37 -17.13 -6.72 9.77
CA LYS A 37 -17.47 -6.28 11.13
C LYS A 37 -16.31 -6.58 12.08
N ARG A 38 -15.82 -5.57 12.81
CA ARG A 38 -14.76 -5.75 13.81
C ARG A 38 -15.29 -5.62 15.22
N GLY A 39 -15.32 -6.75 15.94
CA GLY A 39 -15.50 -6.84 17.39
C GLY A 39 -16.78 -6.22 17.95
N GLU A 40 -16.89 -6.27 19.27
CA GLU A 40 -17.89 -5.51 20.03
C GLU A 40 -17.34 -4.11 20.34
N GLY A 41 -18.21 -3.09 20.30
CA GLY A 41 -17.87 -1.71 20.65
C GLY A 41 -17.88 -0.73 19.48
N HIS A 42 -17.15 0.38 19.65
CA HIS A 42 -17.08 1.43 18.63
C HIS A 42 -16.27 0.96 17.42
N ALA A 43 -16.81 1.16 16.22
CA ALA A 43 -16.11 0.82 14.99
C ALA A 43 -14.71 1.47 14.94
N ARG A 44 -13.73 0.67 14.56
CA ARG A 44 -12.35 1.04 14.32
C ARG A 44 -11.89 0.42 13.02
N TYR A 45 -11.05 1.15 12.31
CA TYR A 45 -10.59 0.80 10.98
C TYR A 45 -9.08 0.82 10.93
N ASP A 46 -8.47 -0.22 10.39
CA ASP A 46 -7.04 -0.21 10.10
C ASP A 46 -6.77 0.21 8.65
N LEU A 47 -5.48 0.20 8.26
CA LEU A 47 -5.03 0.49 6.90
C LEU A 47 -5.85 -0.22 5.81
N PHE A 48 -6.15 -1.50 6.00
CA PHE A 48 -6.81 -2.30 4.97
C PHE A 48 -8.30 -1.97 4.89
N ASP A 49 -8.95 -1.71 6.02
CA ASP A 49 -10.35 -1.24 6.01
C ASP A 49 -10.46 0.14 5.31
N LEU A 50 -9.50 1.05 5.56
CA LEU A 50 -9.46 2.35 4.89
C LEU A 50 -9.24 2.21 3.38
N SER A 51 -8.36 1.28 2.99
CA SER A 51 -8.06 1.00 1.59
C SER A 51 -9.27 0.42 0.85
N GLU A 52 -9.99 -0.51 1.49
CA GLU A 52 -11.23 -1.10 0.97
C GLU A 52 -12.31 -0.04 0.77
N MET A 53 -12.54 0.81 1.76
CA MET A 53 -13.50 1.92 1.65
C MET A 53 -13.13 2.90 0.53
N MET A 54 -11.85 3.21 0.37
CA MET A 54 -11.37 4.07 -0.71
C MET A 54 -11.66 3.45 -2.08
N ALA A 55 -11.39 2.14 -2.25
CA ALA A 55 -11.69 1.42 -3.48
C ALA A 55 -13.20 1.39 -3.78
N LEU A 56 -14.04 1.01 -2.81
CA LEU A 56 -15.50 1.00 -2.95
C LEU A 56 -16.05 2.39 -3.33
N LYS A 57 -15.52 3.45 -2.69
CA LYS A 57 -15.94 4.82 -3.00
C LYS A 57 -15.59 5.20 -4.43
N LEU A 58 -14.36 4.94 -4.87
CA LEU A 58 -13.90 5.27 -6.21
C LEU A 58 -14.66 4.50 -7.29
N LEU A 59 -14.86 3.19 -7.10
CA LEU A 59 -15.59 2.35 -8.05
C LEU A 59 -17.05 2.80 -8.17
N SER A 60 -17.72 3.06 -7.03
CA SER A 60 -19.11 3.55 -7.04
C SER A 60 -19.26 4.93 -7.68
N GLU A 61 -18.30 5.84 -7.51
CA GLU A 61 -18.28 7.14 -8.21
C GLU A 61 -18.15 7.01 -9.74
N ARG A 62 -17.62 5.89 -10.23
CA ARG A 62 -17.54 5.55 -11.65
C ARG A 62 -18.76 4.78 -12.16
N GLY A 63 -19.80 4.65 -11.33
CA GLY A 63 -21.06 4.02 -11.70
C GLY A 63 -21.07 2.50 -11.58
N ILE A 64 -20.04 1.90 -10.99
CA ILE A 64 -19.99 0.47 -10.71
C ILE A 64 -20.92 0.18 -9.53
N SER A 65 -21.74 -0.86 -9.68
CA SER A 65 -22.67 -1.24 -8.60
C SER A 65 -21.88 -1.60 -7.34
N LEU A 66 -22.49 -1.37 -6.18
CA LEU A 66 -21.81 -1.66 -4.92
C LEU A 66 -21.53 -3.16 -4.74
N ASP A 67 -22.41 -4.01 -5.25
CA ASP A 67 -22.26 -5.46 -5.16
C ASP A 67 -21.10 -5.93 -6.05
N ASP A 68 -20.98 -5.41 -7.27
CA ASP A 68 -19.84 -5.72 -8.15
C ASP A 68 -18.53 -5.16 -7.59
N ALA A 69 -18.54 -3.91 -7.10
CA ALA A 69 -17.36 -3.30 -6.49
C ALA A 69 -16.88 -4.09 -5.26
N ALA A 70 -17.80 -4.64 -4.47
CA ALA A 70 -17.46 -5.47 -3.31
C ALA A 70 -16.74 -6.77 -3.68
N THR A 71 -16.91 -7.29 -4.90
CA THR A 71 -16.22 -8.52 -5.35
C THR A 71 -14.71 -8.33 -5.56
N VAL A 72 -14.26 -7.08 -5.74
CA VAL A 72 -12.86 -6.73 -6.02
C VAL A 72 -12.24 -5.80 -4.97
N ALA A 73 -13.05 -5.29 -4.03
CA ALA A 73 -12.62 -4.26 -3.10
C ALA A 73 -11.55 -4.74 -2.12
N ASP A 74 -11.62 -6.00 -1.69
CA ASP A 74 -10.62 -6.62 -0.81
C ASP A 74 -9.27 -6.79 -1.53
N TRP A 75 -9.26 -7.20 -2.80
CA TRP A 75 -8.07 -7.20 -3.65
C TRP A 75 -7.50 -5.79 -3.80
N CYS A 76 -8.34 -4.80 -4.11
CA CYS A 76 -7.88 -3.42 -4.18
C CYS A 76 -7.31 -2.95 -2.83
N ALA A 77 -7.95 -3.30 -1.73
CA ALA A 77 -7.52 -2.96 -0.38
C ALA A 77 -6.15 -3.53 -0.05
N MET A 78 -5.92 -4.79 -0.43
CA MET A 78 -4.61 -5.42 -0.41
C MET A 78 -3.63 -4.54 -1.19
N GLY A 79 -3.84 -4.36 -2.50
CA GLY A 79 -2.94 -3.60 -3.36
C GLY A 79 -2.54 -2.23 -2.81
N ILE A 80 -3.54 -1.41 -2.46
CA ILE A 80 -3.34 -0.06 -1.89
C ILE A 80 -2.58 -0.15 -0.56
N GLY A 81 -2.99 -1.05 0.33
CA GLY A 81 -2.33 -1.23 1.63
C GLY A 81 -0.87 -1.65 1.50
N TYR A 82 -0.55 -2.59 0.60
CA TYR A 82 0.84 -3.01 0.36
C TYR A 82 1.69 -1.84 -0.15
N ARG A 83 1.18 -1.11 -1.13
CA ARG A 83 1.89 0.03 -1.71
C ARG A 83 2.08 1.16 -0.70
N ALA A 84 1.13 1.37 0.20
CA ALA A 84 1.28 2.34 1.30
C ALA A 84 2.41 1.93 2.26
N LEU A 85 2.51 0.64 2.59
CA LEU A 85 3.57 0.09 3.44
C LEU A 85 4.98 0.17 2.82
N LEU A 86 5.13 0.53 1.55
CA LEU A 86 6.45 0.77 0.98
C LEU A 86 7.02 2.16 1.34
N TRP A 87 6.26 3.02 2.01
CA TRP A 87 6.68 4.38 2.35
C TRP A 87 7.20 4.46 3.79
N VAL A 88 8.26 5.24 4.01
CA VAL A 88 8.88 5.36 5.34
C VAL A 88 7.92 5.95 6.38
N ASN A 89 7.13 6.94 5.99
CA ASN A 89 6.15 7.59 6.85
C ASN A 89 4.89 6.75 7.09
N ALA A 90 4.78 5.55 6.49
CA ALA A 90 3.77 4.58 6.88
C ALA A 90 4.04 4.00 8.27
N TYR A 91 5.26 4.17 8.79
CA TYR A 91 5.71 3.56 10.03
C TYR A 91 6.10 4.59 11.10
N GLU A 92 5.93 4.19 12.35
CA GLU A 92 6.49 4.82 13.54
C GLU A 92 7.18 3.78 14.44
N GLY A 93 7.87 4.22 15.50
CA GLY A 93 8.67 3.34 16.36
C GLY A 93 10.01 2.94 15.76
N ASP A 94 10.42 1.69 15.94
CA ASP A 94 11.76 1.18 15.62
C ASP A 94 12.00 0.86 14.14
N HIS A 95 11.08 1.18 13.24
CA HIS A 95 11.14 0.83 11.81
C HIS A 95 12.46 1.19 11.11
N LEU A 96 13.14 2.28 11.52
CA LEU A 96 14.45 2.64 10.96
C LEU A 96 15.57 1.66 11.34
N ARG A 97 15.42 0.93 12.46
CA ARG A 97 16.36 -0.07 12.98
C ARG A 97 16.14 -1.47 12.39
N THR A 98 15.31 -1.60 11.36
CA THR A 98 14.99 -2.89 10.72
C THR A 98 16.22 -3.73 10.35
N ASN A 99 17.30 -3.10 9.87
CA ASN A 99 18.52 -3.85 9.52
C ASN A 99 19.28 -4.35 10.75
N GLU A 100 19.41 -3.52 11.79
CA GLU A 100 19.98 -3.91 13.08
C GLU A 100 19.23 -5.12 13.65
N ALA A 101 17.90 -5.05 13.64
CA ALA A 101 17.01 -6.14 14.05
C ALA A 101 17.29 -7.42 13.22
N ARG A 102 17.42 -7.28 11.90
CA ARG A 102 17.72 -8.41 10.99
C ARG A 102 19.16 -8.93 11.10
N GLY A 103 20.02 -8.31 11.92
CA GLY A 103 21.46 -8.62 11.96
C GLY A 103 22.18 -8.29 10.64
N LEU A 104 21.63 -7.35 9.87
CA LEU A 104 22.20 -6.92 8.60
C LEU A 104 22.98 -5.61 8.80
N PRO A 105 24.15 -5.46 8.16
CA PRO A 105 24.84 -4.18 8.16
C PRO A 105 23.96 -3.09 7.55
N GLU A 106 23.96 -1.91 8.18
CA GLU A 106 23.27 -0.72 7.64
C GLU A 106 23.87 -0.29 6.28
N GLN A 107 25.08 -0.75 5.98
CA GLN A 107 25.91 -0.38 4.83
C GLN A 107 25.63 -1.16 3.53
N ILE A 108 24.64 -2.06 3.46
CA ILE A 108 24.47 -2.95 2.28
C ILE A 108 24.13 -2.21 0.97
N LEU A 109 23.72 -0.94 0.99
CA LEU A 109 23.37 -0.20 -0.22
C LEU A 109 23.91 1.24 -0.18
N GLU A 110 25.22 1.42 -0.05
CA GLU A 110 25.81 2.56 -0.76
C GLU A 110 25.62 2.26 -2.24
N LEU A 111 24.74 3.04 -2.91
CA LEU A 111 24.80 3.11 -4.37
C LEU A 111 26.27 3.35 -4.70
N GLY A 112 26.87 2.46 -5.49
CA GLY A 112 28.27 2.65 -5.86
C GLY A 112 28.43 4.04 -6.45
N GLU A 113 29.61 4.66 -6.33
CA GLU A 113 29.87 5.99 -6.92
C GLU A 113 29.40 6.06 -8.39
N GLN A 114 29.51 4.94 -9.11
CA GLN A 114 29.02 4.76 -10.47
C GLN A 114 27.50 4.84 -10.61
N GLU A 115 26.73 4.23 -9.71
CA GLU A 115 25.25 4.28 -9.75
C GLU A 115 24.73 5.66 -9.37
N VAL A 116 25.33 6.32 -8.36
CA VAL A 116 25.03 7.72 -8.03
C VAL A 116 25.35 8.64 -9.21
N ALA A 117 26.50 8.42 -9.87
CA ALA A 117 26.88 9.18 -11.06
C ALA A 117 25.91 8.97 -12.23
N LEU A 118 25.46 7.72 -12.47
CA LEU A 118 24.45 7.39 -13.47
C LEU A 118 23.11 8.06 -13.18
N LEU A 119 22.64 8.02 -11.92
CA LEU A 119 21.41 8.68 -11.50
C LEU A 119 21.49 10.20 -11.64
N ARG A 120 22.61 10.82 -11.24
CA ARG A 120 22.86 12.26 -11.44
C ARG A 120 22.87 12.63 -12.92
N LYS A 121 23.51 11.81 -13.76
CA LYS A 121 23.54 12.01 -15.21
C LYS A 121 22.13 11.95 -15.81
N ALA A 122 21.37 10.90 -15.51
CA ALA A 122 20.00 10.73 -16.00
C ALA A 122 19.08 11.87 -15.55
N ALA A 123 19.19 12.30 -14.29
CA ALA A 123 18.40 13.41 -13.76
C ALA A 123 18.73 14.75 -14.44
N ASN A 124 20.02 15.01 -14.70
CA ASN A 124 20.45 16.19 -15.46
C ASN A 124 19.91 16.17 -16.90
N GLU A 125 19.98 15.03 -17.59
CA GLU A 125 19.43 14.86 -18.94
C GLU A 125 17.91 15.08 -18.98
N ALA A 126 17.20 14.56 -17.97
CA ALA A 126 15.77 14.76 -17.80
C ALA A 126 15.37 16.14 -17.25
N ARG A 127 16.35 16.99 -16.88
CA ARG A 127 16.15 18.29 -16.20
C ARG A 127 15.32 18.18 -14.92
N VAL A 128 15.52 17.10 -14.16
CA VAL A 128 14.89 16.84 -12.87
C VAL A 128 15.92 17.08 -11.76
N GLN A 129 15.55 17.84 -10.73
CA GLN A 129 16.39 17.92 -9.52
C GLN A 129 16.28 16.62 -8.75
N LEU A 130 17.43 16.00 -8.48
CA LEU A 130 17.48 14.90 -7.53
C LEU A 130 17.23 15.43 -6.12
N PRO A 131 16.38 14.77 -5.33
CA PRO A 131 16.20 15.11 -3.93
C PRO A 131 17.53 15.09 -3.18
N GLU A 132 17.70 16.04 -2.26
CA GLU A 132 18.82 16.03 -1.32
C GLU A 132 18.79 14.73 -0.49
N GLY A 133 19.94 14.08 -0.30
CA GLY A 133 20.04 12.82 0.45
C GLY A 133 19.57 11.56 -0.31
N LEU A 134 19.73 11.50 -1.63
CA LEU A 134 19.37 10.33 -2.46
C LEU A 134 19.93 8.99 -1.92
N GLU A 135 21.12 9.02 -1.33
CA GLU A 135 21.81 7.90 -0.69
C GLU A 135 21.07 7.34 0.55
N SER A 136 20.23 8.15 1.20
CA SER A 136 19.37 7.74 2.32
C SER A 136 18.09 7.06 1.83
N ARG A 137 17.51 7.52 0.70
CA ARG A 137 16.26 6.95 0.15
C ARG A 137 16.44 5.55 -0.44
N ALA A 138 17.60 5.24 -1.03
CA ALA A 138 17.92 3.90 -1.53
C ALA A 138 17.90 2.84 -0.42
N ARG A 139 18.11 3.24 0.85
CA ARG A 139 18.15 2.34 2.01
C ARG A 139 16.77 1.89 2.49
N TRP A 140 15.72 2.64 2.15
CA TRP A 140 14.37 2.32 2.61
C TRP A 140 13.72 1.22 1.80
N GLY A 141 14.04 1.06 0.51
CA GLY A 141 13.38 0.09 -0.37
C GLY A 141 13.36 -1.35 0.18
N ASP A 142 14.52 -1.86 0.61
CA ASP A 142 14.62 -3.21 1.21
C ASP A 142 13.94 -3.28 2.59
N LYS A 143 14.16 -2.29 3.47
CA LYS A 143 13.54 -2.23 4.80
C LYS A 143 12.01 -2.20 4.72
N GLY A 144 11.48 -1.29 3.90
CA GLY A 144 10.06 -1.11 3.64
C GLY A 144 9.45 -2.36 3.01
N SER A 145 10.11 -2.97 2.01
CA SER A 145 9.63 -4.22 1.41
C SER A 145 9.58 -5.35 2.43
N TRP A 146 10.62 -5.50 3.26
CA TRP A 146 10.65 -6.51 4.31
C TRP A 146 9.54 -6.29 5.35
N LEU A 147 9.37 -5.05 5.85
CA LEU A 147 8.32 -4.69 6.81
C LEU A 147 6.92 -4.88 6.21
N ALA A 148 6.69 -4.44 4.98
CA ALA A 148 5.43 -4.61 4.26
C ALA A 148 5.07 -6.09 4.17
N GLN A 149 6.02 -6.95 3.80
CA GLN A 149 5.83 -8.40 3.78
C GLN A 149 5.51 -8.99 5.16
N GLN A 150 6.11 -8.48 6.25
CA GLN A 150 5.79 -8.97 7.60
C GLN A 150 4.34 -8.63 7.97
N VAL A 151 3.92 -7.37 7.78
CA VAL A 151 2.54 -6.93 8.01
C VAL A 151 1.56 -7.78 7.19
N TYR A 152 1.90 -8.03 5.92
CA TYR A 152 1.09 -8.83 5.01
C TYR A 152 0.93 -10.28 5.44
N ARG A 153 2.04 -10.93 5.77
CA ARG A 153 2.04 -12.32 6.24
C ARG A 153 1.24 -12.46 7.53
N GLU A 154 1.33 -11.48 8.43
CA GLU A 154 0.57 -11.47 9.67
C GLU A 154 -0.93 -11.29 9.43
N LYS A 155 -1.30 -10.35 8.56
CA LYS A 155 -2.70 -10.01 8.26
C LYS A 155 -3.42 -11.05 7.40
N PHE A 156 -2.84 -11.44 6.28
CA PHE A 156 -3.53 -12.20 5.23
C PHE A 156 -3.09 -13.66 5.15
N LYS A 157 -2.03 -14.05 5.88
CA LYS A 157 -1.46 -15.40 5.84
C LYS A 157 -1.07 -15.86 4.42
N THR A 158 -0.76 -14.91 3.54
CA THR A 158 -0.37 -15.16 2.14
C THR A 158 1.02 -14.60 1.84
N GLY A 159 1.68 -15.20 0.84
CA GLY A 159 2.92 -14.69 0.25
C GLY A 159 2.71 -13.88 -1.03
N VAL A 160 1.46 -13.72 -1.48
CA VAL A 160 1.13 -12.96 -2.69
C VAL A 160 1.42 -11.48 -2.46
N VAL A 161 2.29 -10.91 -3.31
CA VAL A 161 2.63 -9.49 -3.32
C VAL A 161 1.84 -8.82 -4.46
N PRO A 162 1.02 -7.81 -4.17
CA PRO A 162 0.30 -7.07 -5.22
C PRO A 162 1.24 -6.29 -6.16
N GLY A 163 0.88 -6.26 -7.44
CA GLY A 163 1.47 -5.39 -8.47
C GLY A 163 1.19 -3.89 -8.24
N GLU A 164 1.57 -3.05 -9.20
CA GLU A 164 1.37 -1.59 -9.15
C GLU A 164 -0.02 -1.18 -9.60
N LEU A 165 -0.60 -1.94 -10.51
CA LEU A 165 -1.92 -1.74 -11.08
C LEU A 165 -2.83 -2.86 -10.63
N PHE A 166 -4.07 -2.51 -10.30
CA PHE A 166 -5.18 -3.45 -10.34
C PHE A 166 -5.95 -3.19 -11.63
N ILE A 167 -6.11 -4.23 -12.45
CA ILE A 167 -6.82 -4.12 -13.72
C ILE A 167 -8.06 -5.01 -13.66
N TRP A 168 -9.21 -4.43 -14.01
CA TRP A 168 -10.47 -5.14 -14.16
C TRP A 168 -10.94 -5.03 -15.61
N TRP A 169 -10.94 -6.17 -16.30
CA TRP A 169 -11.17 -6.29 -17.74
C TRP A 169 -12.66 -6.36 -18.09
N ALA A 170 -12.95 -6.20 -19.38
CA ALA A 170 -14.33 -6.15 -19.89
C ALA A 170 -15.12 -7.45 -19.68
N ASN A 171 -14.44 -8.59 -19.65
CA ASN A 171 -15.04 -9.91 -19.40
C ASN A 171 -15.27 -10.20 -17.90
N GLY A 172 -14.89 -9.28 -17.01
CA GLY A 172 -15.02 -9.42 -15.56
C GLY A 172 -13.75 -9.94 -14.85
N ASP A 173 -12.76 -10.43 -15.60
CA ASP A 173 -11.49 -10.87 -15.03
C ASP A 173 -10.74 -9.70 -14.39
N HIS A 174 -10.03 -9.97 -13.31
CA HIS A 174 -9.23 -8.96 -12.63
C HIS A 174 -7.97 -9.55 -12.01
N LEU A 175 -6.87 -8.81 -12.09
CA LEU A 175 -5.58 -9.22 -11.54
C LEU A 175 -4.68 -8.01 -11.28
N PHE A 176 -3.66 -8.22 -10.44
CA PHE A 176 -2.59 -7.27 -10.29
C PHE A 176 -1.55 -7.41 -11.40
N HIS A 177 -1.02 -6.28 -11.86
CA HIS A 177 0.08 -6.21 -12.82
C HIS A 177 1.04 -5.08 -12.42
N ASP A 178 2.32 -5.20 -12.78
CA ASP A 178 3.29 -4.12 -12.56
C ASP A 178 3.18 -3.04 -13.64
N SER A 179 2.66 -3.37 -14.83
CA SER A 179 2.37 -2.40 -15.88
C SER A 179 1.26 -2.88 -16.81
N PHE A 180 0.65 -1.95 -17.54
CA PHE A 180 -0.35 -2.28 -18.55
C PHE A 180 0.24 -3.09 -19.72
N ASP A 181 1.49 -2.79 -20.11
CA ASP A 181 2.18 -3.53 -21.17
C ASP A 181 2.46 -4.99 -20.77
N GLN A 182 2.90 -5.22 -19.52
CA GLN A 182 3.04 -6.57 -18.98
C GLN A 182 1.70 -7.31 -19.00
N ALA A 183 0.61 -6.63 -18.60
CA ALA A 183 -0.72 -7.22 -18.56
C ALA A 183 -1.22 -7.66 -19.93
N ARG A 184 -0.79 -6.97 -21.00
CA ARG A 184 -1.12 -7.30 -22.39
C ARG A 184 -0.13 -8.22 -23.07
N GLY A 185 0.98 -8.57 -22.42
CA GLY A 185 2.10 -9.27 -23.05
C GLY A 185 1.74 -10.63 -23.64
N ASP A 186 0.69 -11.27 -23.13
CA ASP A 186 0.18 -12.56 -23.59
C ASP A 186 -1.14 -12.48 -24.40
N MET A 187 -1.69 -11.28 -24.58
CA MET A 187 -2.99 -11.07 -25.22
C MET A 187 -2.87 -11.03 -26.73
N THR A 188 -3.79 -11.69 -27.42
CA THR A 188 -4.01 -11.57 -28.86
C THR A 188 -5.11 -10.55 -29.16
N THR A 189 -5.29 -10.18 -30.42
CA THR A 189 -6.29 -9.18 -30.83
C THR A 189 -7.75 -9.62 -30.64
N ASP A 190 -7.98 -10.92 -30.49
CA ASP A 190 -9.27 -11.57 -30.25
C ASP A 190 -9.51 -11.91 -28.78
N ASP A 191 -8.62 -11.50 -27.86
CA ASP A 191 -8.77 -11.73 -26.42
C ASP A 191 -10.01 -11.02 -25.87
N GLU A 192 -10.92 -11.76 -25.23
CA GLU A 192 -12.18 -11.24 -24.69
C GLU A 192 -11.97 -10.14 -23.64
N ARG A 193 -10.83 -10.13 -22.94
CA ARG A 193 -10.45 -9.06 -21.99
C ARG A 193 -10.37 -7.70 -22.67
N LEU A 194 -10.06 -7.68 -23.97
CA LEU A 194 -9.93 -6.48 -24.81
C LEU A 194 -11.22 -6.10 -25.55
N ALA A 195 -12.30 -6.88 -25.43
CA ALA A 195 -13.54 -6.66 -26.18
C ALA A 195 -14.36 -5.44 -25.71
N GLY A 196 -13.94 -4.76 -24.64
CA GLY A 196 -14.66 -3.63 -24.06
C GLY A 196 -13.78 -2.77 -23.14
N PRO A 197 -14.40 -1.88 -22.33
CA PRO A 197 -13.65 -1.03 -21.42
C PRO A 197 -12.99 -1.84 -20.31
N ALA A 198 -11.76 -1.45 -19.94
CA ALA A 198 -11.08 -1.94 -18.76
C ALA A 198 -10.91 -0.79 -17.74
N LEU A 199 -10.98 -1.14 -16.47
CA LEU A 199 -10.72 -0.23 -15.36
C LEU A 199 -9.31 -0.47 -14.84
N LEU A 200 -8.52 0.59 -14.74
CA LEU A 200 -7.18 0.55 -14.19
C LEU A 200 -7.15 1.42 -12.94
N LEU A 201 -6.74 0.82 -11.82
CA LEU A 201 -6.46 1.52 -10.58
C LEU A 201 -4.94 1.54 -10.35
N ASP A 202 -4.36 2.73 -10.32
CA ASP A 202 -2.98 2.93 -9.91
C ASP A 202 -2.90 2.86 -8.38
N LEU A 203 -2.43 1.72 -7.87
CA LEU A 203 -2.40 1.42 -6.45
C LEU A 203 -1.37 2.28 -5.71
N GLN A 204 -0.29 2.70 -6.39
CA GLN A 204 0.74 3.57 -5.82
C GLN A 204 0.18 4.99 -5.60
N SER A 205 -0.52 5.53 -6.59
CA SER A 205 -1.18 6.83 -6.47
C SER A 205 -2.24 6.84 -5.36
N LEU A 206 -3.05 5.77 -5.28
CA LEU A 206 -4.05 5.60 -4.23
C LEU A 206 -3.42 5.46 -2.84
N ALA A 207 -2.34 4.68 -2.72
CA ALA A 207 -1.57 4.54 -1.49
C ALA A 207 -1.00 5.89 -1.02
N SER A 208 -0.41 6.67 -1.93
CA SER A 208 0.11 8.00 -1.62
C SER A 208 -0.98 8.94 -1.11
N ALA A 209 -2.17 8.92 -1.74
CA ALA A 209 -3.31 9.71 -1.32
C ALA A 209 -3.82 9.28 0.07
N LEU A 210 -3.88 7.97 0.34
CA LEU A 210 -4.27 7.42 1.63
C LEU A 210 -3.30 7.85 2.73
N LEU A 211 -1.99 7.71 2.51
CA LEU A 211 -0.93 8.12 3.45
C LEU A 211 -0.96 9.62 3.75
N THR A 212 -1.10 10.44 2.71
CA THR A 212 -1.15 11.90 2.90
C THR A 212 -2.38 12.29 3.70
N LYS A 213 -3.54 11.67 3.42
CA LYS A 213 -4.75 11.94 4.17
C LYS A 213 -4.76 11.30 5.55
N SER A 214 -4.06 10.21 5.82
CA SER A 214 -4.03 9.61 7.17
C SER A 214 -3.48 10.62 8.18
N GLY A 215 -2.46 11.39 7.80
CA GLY A 215 -1.84 12.42 8.63
C GLY A 215 -1.03 11.86 9.80
N ARG A 216 -0.86 10.54 9.87
CA ARG A 216 -0.06 9.81 10.86
C ARG A 216 0.31 8.42 10.34
N ALA A 217 1.27 7.78 11.01
CA ALA A 217 1.73 6.44 10.67
C ALA A 217 0.59 5.41 10.68
N LEU A 218 0.70 4.43 9.79
CA LEU A 218 -0.26 3.35 9.60
C LEU A 218 0.10 2.11 10.43
N VAL A 219 1.38 1.97 10.80
CA VAL A 219 1.90 0.84 11.55
C VAL A 219 2.91 1.32 12.59
N HIS A 220 2.74 0.88 13.82
CA HIS A 220 3.77 1.00 14.85
C HIS A 220 4.64 -0.26 14.86
N VAL A 221 5.96 -0.09 14.89
CA VAL A 221 6.95 -1.16 14.87
C VAL A 221 7.76 -1.14 16.15
N GLU A 222 7.86 -2.27 16.83
CA GLU A 222 8.77 -2.47 17.97
C GLU A 222 9.63 -3.70 17.74
N PHE A 223 10.91 -3.59 18.08
CA PHE A 223 11.85 -4.71 18.12
C PHE A 223 12.35 -4.92 19.55
N PRO A 224 11.65 -5.74 20.37
CA PRO A 224 11.95 -5.88 21.81
C PRO A 224 13.38 -6.36 22.12
N ASP A 225 13.98 -7.11 21.18
CA ASP A 225 15.33 -7.66 21.30
C ASP A 225 16.43 -6.61 21.08
N LEU A 226 16.09 -5.41 20.61
CA LEU A 226 17.07 -4.35 20.36
C LEU A 226 17.40 -3.58 21.64
N PRO A 227 18.67 -3.20 21.86
CA PRO A 227 19.04 -2.36 22.99
C PRO A 227 18.27 -1.04 22.94
N GLU A 228 17.85 -0.54 24.11
CA GLU A 228 17.24 0.78 24.23
C GLU A 228 18.14 1.82 23.59
N LYS A 229 17.53 2.74 22.84
CA LYS A 229 18.27 3.83 22.23
C LYS A 229 18.79 4.69 23.38
N PRO A 230 20.09 4.98 23.48
CA PRO A 230 20.55 5.98 24.46
C PRO A 230 19.79 7.27 24.17
N ASP A 231 19.16 7.83 25.21
CA ASP A 231 18.34 9.05 25.11
C ASP A 231 19.10 10.10 24.26
N ALA A 232 18.47 10.52 23.16
CA ALA A 232 19.04 11.44 22.18
C ALA A 232 18.77 12.91 22.56
#